data_AF-A0A519T051-F1
#
_entry.id   AF-A0A519T051-F1
#
_cell.length_a   1.000
_cell.length_b   1.000
_cell.length_c   1.000
_cell.angle_alpha   90.00
_cell.angle_beta   90.00
_cell.angle_gamma   90.00
#
_symmetry.space_group_name_H-M   'P 1'
#
loop_
_entity.id
_entity.type
_entity.pdbx_description
1 polymer ?
#
loop_
_entity_poly.entity_id
_entity_poly.type
_entity_poly.pdbx_seq_one_letter_code
_entity_poly.pdbx_strand_id
1 'polypeptide(L)'
;LSVNKLYRSRPVLEIEAAGFEVLGGLLDVFLCAIFDKKENHRSKKLLDLLPNQFRAIGPQAGASAYEQILLLTDYVAGMTDQHALSLYKTIKGIELPKGF
;
A
#
# COMPACT_ATOMS: atom_id res chain seq x y z
N LEU A 1 -10.32 27.36 -18.04
CA LEU A 1 -10.92 27.88 -16.79
C LEU A 1 -10.93 26.86 -15.65
N SER A 2 -11.32 25.60 -15.89
CA SER A 2 -11.49 24.56 -14.86
C SER A 2 -10.21 24.18 -14.11
N VAL A 3 -9.05 24.14 -14.80
CA VAL A 3 -7.73 23.84 -14.19
C VAL A 3 -7.43 24.78 -13.02
N ASN A 4 -7.58 26.09 -13.22
CA ASN A 4 -7.20 27.09 -12.21
C ASN A 4 -8.21 27.26 -11.07
N LYS A 5 -9.49 26.93 -11.29
CA LYS A 5 -10.55 27.18 -10.29
C LYS A 5 -11.02 25.93 -9.55
N LEU A 6 -10.92 24.74 -10.15
CA LEU A 6 -11.43 23.50 -9.58
C LEU A 6 -10.28 22.61 -9.07
N TYR A 7 -9.37 22.22 -9.97
CA TYR A 7 -8.27 21.29 -9.66
C TYR A 7 -7.16 21.91 -8.80
N ARG A 8 -7.01 23.23 -8.84
CA ARG A 8 -6.07 23.97 -7.98
C ARG A 8 -6.71 24.52 -6.71
N SER A 9 -7.94 24.10 -6.41
CA SER A 9 -8.55 24.45 -5.12
C SER A 9 -7.79 23.74 -4.00
N ARG A 10 -7.67 24.41 -2.84
CA ARG A 10 -6.94 23.87 -1.69
C ARG A 10 -7.40 22.45 -1.29
N PRO A 11 -8.70 22.13 -1.22
CA PRO A 11 -9.14 20.78 -0.87
C PRO A 11 -8.65 19.70 -1.84
N VAL A 12 -8.63 20.00 -3.15
CA VAL A 12 -8.14 19.05 -4.15
C VAL A 12 -6.64 18.78 -3.96
N LEU A 13 -5.85 19.84 -3.78
CA LEU A 13 -4.41 19.71 -3.55
C LEU A 13 -4.09 18.93 -2.26
N GLU A 14 -4.87 19.14 -1.20
CA GLU A 14 -4.73 18.39 0.06
C GLU A 14 -5.05 16.89 -0.12
N ILE A 15 -6.10 16.57 -0.88
CA ILE A 15 -6.45 15.18 -1.22
C ILE A 15 -5.36 14.53 -2.08
N GLU A 16 -4.88 15.21 -3.12
CA GLU A 16 -3.81 14.71 -3.98
C GLU A 16 -2.51 14.48 -3.21
N ALA A 17 -2.11 15.43 -2.35
CA ALA A 17 -0.93 15.30 -1.50
C ALA A 17 -1.04 14.10 -0.55
N ALA A 18 -2.19 13.91 0.08
CA ALA A 18 -2.45 12.72 0.90
C ALA A 18 -2.38 11.42 0.08
N GLY A 19 -2.89 11.44 -1.16
CA GLY A 19 -2.81 10.30 -2.08
C GLY A 19 -1.37 9.87 -2.36
N PHE A 20 -0.47 10.82 -2.64
CA PHE A 20 0.96 10.51 -2.84
C PHE A 20 1.60 9.84 -1.63
N GLU A 21 1.34 10.36 -0.42
CA GLU A 21 1.90 9.82 0.82
C GLU A 21 1.34 8.43 1.14
N VAL A 22 0.03 8.23 0.94
CA VAL A 22 -0.64 6.95 1.19
C VAL A 22 -0.12 5.87 0.24
N LEU A 23 -0.13 6.12 -1.07
CA LEU A 23 0.26 5.11 -2.06
C LEU A 23 1.75 4.81 -2.00
N GLY A 24 2.59 5.86 -1.93
CA GLY A 24 4.04 5.71 -1.80
C GLY A 24 4.42 4.98 -0.52
N GLY A 25 3.79 5.33 0.60
CA GLY A 25 4.07 4.69 1.88
C GLY A 25 3.58 3.25 2.00
N LEU A 26 2.47 2.88 1.34
CA LEU A 26 2.03 1.48 1.27
C LEU A 26 3.03 0.64 0.46
N LEU A 27 3.43 1.11 -0.73
CA LEU A 27 4.41 0.42 -1.56
C LEU A 27 5.74 0.25 -0.84
N ASP A 28 6.27 1.32 -0.23
CA ASP A 28 7.52 1.29 0.53
C ASP A 28 7.49 0.21 1.63
N VAL A 29 6.44 0.20 2.44
CA VAL A 29 6.31 -0.76 3.54
C VAL A 29 6.26 -2.21 3.05
N PHE A 30 5.48 -2.50 2.01
CA PHE A 30 5.37 -3.87 1.50
C PHE A 30 6.62 -4.33 0.73
N LEU A 31 7.24 -3.45 -0.05
CA LEU A 31 8.48 -3.75 -0.74
C LEU A 31 9.63 -3.99 0.25
N CYS A 32 9.75 -3.18 1.29
CA CYS A 32 10.71 -3.43 2.36
C CYS A 32 10.43 -4.78 3.06
N ALA A 33 9.17 -5.13 3.28
CA ALA A 33 8.81 -6.37 3.95
C ALA A 33 9.10 -7.61 3.10
N ILE A 34 8.79 -7.59 1.79
CA ILE A 34 8.97 -8.74 0.89
C ILE A 34 10.45 -9.01 0.61
N PHE A 35 11.29 -7.96 0.56
CA PHE A 35 12.73 -8.07 0.34
C PHE A 35 13.55 -8.05 1.63
N ASP A 36 12.92 -8.21 2.80
CA ASP A 36 13.62 -8.28 4.08
C ASP A 36 14.35 -9.63 4.24
N LYS A 37 15.65 -9.62 3.92
CA LYS A 37 16.54 -10.80 4.05
C LYS A 37 16.66 -11.33 5.48
N LYS A 38 16.37 -10.51 6.50
CA LYS A 38 16.43 -10.92 7.91
C LYS A 38 15.15 -11.60 8.36
N GLU A 39 14.10 -11.55 7.54
CA GLU A 39 12.78 -12.06 7.84
C GLU A 39 12.25 -11.61 9.21
N ASN A 40 12.37 -10.32 9.51
CA ASN A 40 11.98 -9.81 10.82
C ASN A 40 10.50 -10.06 11.10
N HIS A 41 10.15 -10.21 12.39
CA HIS A 41 8.77 -10.47 12.80
C HIS A 41 7.78 -9.43 12.25
N ARG A 42 8.19 -8.15 12.24
CA ARG A 42 7.40 -7.06 11.65
C ARG A 42 7.11 -7.29 10.17
N SER A 43 8.11 -7.66 9.39
CA SER A 43 7.98 -7.92 7.95
C SER A 43 7.01 -9.07 7.69
N LYS A 44 7.12 -10.16 8.46
CA LYS A 44 6.17 -11.28 8.40
C LYS A 44 4.74 -10.83 8.66
N LYS A 45 4.52 -10.05 9.72
CA LYS A 45 3.18 -9.51 10.05
C LYS A 45 2.63 -8.54 9.01
N LEU A 46 3.49 -7.76 8.36
CA LEU A 46 3.06 -6.89 7.27
C LEU A 46 2.64 -7.71 6.05
N LEU A 47 3.43 -8.72 5.66
CA LEU A 47 3.08 -9.61 4.56
C LEU A 47 1.81 -10.41 4.84
N ASP A 48 1.52 -10.72 6.12
CA ASP A 48 0.26 -11.35 6.54
C ASP A 48 -1.00 -10.50 6.25
N LEU A 49 -0.86 -9.20 5.98
CA LEU A 49 -1.96 -8.32 5.60
C LEU A 49 -2.30 -8.41 4.10
N LEU A 50 -1.38 -8.89 3.27
CA LEU A 50 -1.58 -9.00 1.83
C LEU A 50 -2.50 -10.19 1.51
N PRO A 51 -3.38 -10.15 0.51
CA PRO A 51 -4.02 -11.36 0.01
C PRO A 51 -2.98 -12.36 -0.55
N ASN A 52 -3.21 -13.67 -0.38
CA ASN A 52 -2.23 -14.71 -0.76
C ASN A 52 -1.75 -14.61 -2.22
N GLN A 53 -2.63 -14.19 -3.13
CA GLN A 53 -2.32 -14.03 -4.55
C GLN A 53 -1.24 -12.98 -4.85
N PHE A 54 -0.92 -12.09 -3.89
CA PHE A 54 0.08 -11.04 -4.04
C PHE A 54 1.37 -11.27 -3.23
N ARG A 55 1.53 -12.43 -2.58
CA ARG A 55 2.66 -12.72 -1.67
C ARG A 55 3.80 -13.53 -2.29
N ALA A 56 3.77 -13.81 -3.60
CA ALA A 56 4.71 -14.72 -4.25
C ALA A 56 4.81 -16.11 -3.57
N ILE A 57 3.67 -16.61 -3.13
CA ILE A 57 3.50 -17.96 -2.55
C ILE A 57 2.54 -18.78 -3.41
N GLY A 58 2.47 -20.10 -3.14
CA GLY A 58 1.52 -20.99 -3.81
C GLY A 58 1.74 -20.99 -5.33
N PRO A 59 0.73 -20.67 -6.15
CA PRO A 59 0.88 -20.58 -7.61
C PRO A 59 1.94 -19.57 -8.07
N GLN A 60 2.26 -18.58 -7.25
CA GLN A 60 3.25 -17.54 -7.53
C GLN A 60 4.61 -17.81 -6.86
N ALA A 61 4.81 -19.01 -6.31
CA ALA A 61 6.08 -19.38 -5.69
C ALA A 61 7.22 -19.35 -6.72
N GLY A 62 8.35 -18.76 -6.34
CA GLY A 62 9.50 -18.61 -7.23
C GLY A 62 9.45 -17.39 -8.14
N ALA A 63 8.45 -16.50 -7.97
CA ALA A 63 8.40 -15.22 -8.67
C ALA A 63 9.70 -14.43 -8.51
N SER A 64 10.21 -13.90 -9.62
CA SER A 64 11.36 -13.01 -9.65
C SER A 64 11.10 -11.72 -8.87
N ALA A 65 12.16 -10.96 -8.56
CA ALA A 65 12.01 -9.66 -7.90
C ALA A 65 11.10 -8.71 -8.70
N TYR A 66 11.18 -8.75 -10.03
CA TYR A 66 10.31 -7.97 -10.91
C TYR A 66 8.84 -8.37 -10.76
N GLU A 67 8.53 -9.67 -10.81
CA GLU A 67 7.15 -10.17 -10.66
C GLU A 67 6.60 -9.88 -9.26
N GLN A 68 7.44 -9.95 -8.22
CA GLN A 68 7.06 -9.56 -6.85
C GLN A 68 6.68 -8.08 -6.75
N ILE A 69 7.44 -7.19 -7.39
CA ILE A 69 7.13 -5.76 -7.45
C ILE A 69 5.81 -5.53 -8.19
N LEU A 70 5.58 -6.23 -9.30
CA LEU A 70 4.32 -6.16 -10.04
C LEU A 70 3.14 -6.61 -9.18
N LEU A 71 3.23 -7.75 -8.50
CA LEU A 71 2.18 -8.24 -7.61
C LEU A 71 1.79 -7.23 -6.53
N LEU A 72 2.77 -6.58 -5.91
CA LEU A 72 2.50 -5.54 -4.91
C LEU A 72 1.91 -4.28 -5.52
N THR A 73 2.38 -3.90 -6.71
CA THR A 73 1.83 -2.76 -7.45
C THR A 73 0.37 -3.01 -7.82
N ASP A 74 0.03 -4.20 -8.32
CA ASP A 74 -1.34 -4.61 -8.64
C ASP A 74 -2.23 -4.58 -7.41
N TYR A 75 -1.73 -5.05 -6.26
CA TYR A 75 -2.46 -5.00 -5.00
C TYR A 75 -2.79 -3.56 -4.59
N VAL A 76 -1.80 -2.66 -4.60
CA VAL A 76 -1.99 -1.26 -4.19
C VAL A 76 -2.87 -0.51 -5.19
N ALA A 77 -2.67 -0.71 -6.50
CA ALA A 77 -3.48 -0.09 -7.54
C ALA A 77 -4.93 -0.60 -7.56
N GLY A 78 -5.16 -1.84 -7.10
CA GLY A 78 -6.48 -2.43 -6.97
C GLY A 78 -7.28 -1.98 -5.74
N MET A 79 -6.72 -1.12 -4.87
CA MET A 79 -7.43 -0.62 -3.69
C MET A 79 -8.41 0.51 -4.04
N THR A 80 -9.49 0.60 -3.27
CA THR A 80 -10.29 1.84 -3.20
C THR A 80 -9.59 2.86 -2.30
N ASP A 81 -9.85 4.16 -2.51
CA ASP A 81 -9.29 5.24 -1.68
C ASP A 81 -9.51 5.01 -0.18
N GLN A 82 -10.72 4.59 0.20
CA GLN A 82 -11.06 4.31 1.60
C GLN A 82 -10.23 3.15 2.16
N HIS A 83 -10.03 2.09 1.37
CA HIS A 83 -9.22 0.95 1.80
C HIS A 83 -7.75 1.34 1.95
N ALA A 84 -7.15 2.02 0.97
CA ALA A 84 -5.76 2.44 1.01
C ALA A 84 -5.49 3.37 2.21
N LEU A 85 -6.36 4.37 2.43
CA LEU A 85 -6.22 5.29 3.55
C LEU A 85 -6.36 4.58 4.90
N SER A 86 -7.32 3.66 5.04
CA SER A 86 -7.55 2.88 6.27
C SER A 86 -6.34 1.99 6.59
N LEU A 87 -5.83 1.27 5.59
CA LEU A 87 -4.68 0.39 5.74
C LEU A 87 -3.42 1.17 6.07
N TYR A 88 -3.16 2.29 5.38
CA TYR A 88 -2.01 3.15 5.66
C TYR A 88 -2.04 3.68 7.09
N LYS A 89 -3.19 4.20 7.55
CA LYS A 89 -3.35 4.67 8.94
C LYS A 89 -3.11 3.55 9.96
N THR A 90 -3.61 2.35 9.67
CA THR A 90 -3.41 1.17 10.52
C THR A 90 -1.94 0.79 10.62
N ILE A 91 -1.25 0.70 9.49
CA ILE A 91 0.18 0.35 9.42
C ILE A 91 1.06 1.41 10.11
N LYS A 92 0.71 2.69 9.98
CA LYS A 92 1.42 3.80 10.61
C LYS A 92 1.03 4.03 12.08
N GLY A 93 0.07 3.27 12.63
CA GLY A 93 -0.39 3.40 14.01
C GLY A 93 -1.17 4.69 14.29
N ILE A 94 -1.73 5.31 13.26
CA ILE A 94 -2.54 6.54 13.35
C ILE A 94 -3.95 6.22 13.83
N GLU A 95 -4.52 5.12 13.35
CA GLU A 95 -5.85 4.64 13.72
C GLU A 95 -5.80 3.12 13.81
N LEU A 96 -6.39 2.53 14.85
CA LEU A 96 -6.55 1.09 14.94
C LEU A 96 -7.87 0.67 14.28
N PRO A 97 -7.97 -0.56 13.74
CA PRO A 97 -9.21 -1.05 13.15
C PRO A 97 -10.32 -0.98 14.20
N LYS A 98 -11.40 -0.26 13.88
CA LYS A 98 -12.61 -0.24 14.71
C LYS A 98 -13.41 -1.51 14.40
N GLY A 99 -13.04 -2.61 15.04
CA GLY A 99 -13.76 -3.87 14.88
C GLY A 99 -13.12 -5.04 15.60
N PHE A 100 -13.72 -5.41 16.74
CA PHE A 100 -14.16 -6.77 17.00
C PHE A 100 -15.69 -6.75 17.04
#